data_AF-A0A3M1IYH1-F1
#
_entry.id   AF-A0A3M1IYH1-F1
#
_cell.length_a   1.000
_cell.length_b   1.000
_cell.length_c   1.000
_cell.angle_alpha   90.00
_cell.angle_beta   90.00
_cell.angle_gamma   90.00
#
_symmetry.space_group_name_H-M   'P 1'
#
loop_
_entity.id
_entity.type
_entity.pdbx_description
1 polymer ?
#
loop_
_entity_poly.entity_id
_entity_poly.type
_entity_poly.pdbx_seq_one_letter_code
_entity_poly.pdbx_strand_id
1 'polypeptide(L)'
;MHSKLWPFILFILGVMLAGCAASAVAQSPTPDAAPTNPPPPPQLQFTPVPDDVVSPVVIQRVPRRGEELPAGGVIELVFDRAMDESATASAFSLQQAAEPPQPVSGRVTWADGGRTLRFT
;
A
#
# COMPACT_ATOMS: atom_id res chain seq x y z
N MET A 1 77.15 48.87 48.15
CA MET A 1 76.72 49.88 49.13
C MET A 1 75.24 49.68 49.37
N HIS A 2 74.85 49.41 50.63
CA HIS A 2 73.47 49.45 51.09
C HIS A 2 72.88 50.83 50.79
N SER A 3 71.57 50.90 50.51
CA SER A 3 70.63 51.66 51.36
C SER A 3 69.37 52.16 50.63
N LYS A 4 68.23 51.81 51.22
CA LYS A 4 66.99 52.63 51.35
C LYS A 4 66.36 53.15 50.07
N LEU A 5 65.36 52.42 49.58
CA LEU A 5 64.09 52.99 49.09
C LEU A 5 62.95 52.03 49.45
N TRP A 6 62.86 51.78 50.76
CA TRP A 6 61.79 51.08 51.48
C TRP A 6 60.38 51.72 51.37
N PRO A 7 60.12 52.98 50.94
CA PRO A 7 58.74 53.49 50.98
C PRO A 7 57.94 53.17 49.71
N PHE A 8 58.54 52.58 48.66
CA PHE A 8 57.81 52.32 47.40
C PHE A 8 56.91 51.08 47.46
N ILE A 9 57.16 50.16 48.40
CA ILE A 9 56.39 48.92 48.56
C ILE A 9 55.05 49.14 49.26
N LEU A 10 54.88 50.25 49.99
CA LEU A 10 53.64 50.54 50.71
C LEU A 10 52.58 51.31 49.90
N PHE A 11 52.94 51.86 48.72
CA PHE A 11 51.96 52.52 47.84
C PHE A 11 51.28 51.55 46.86
N ILE A 12 51.87 50.39 46.59
CA ILE A 12 51.26 49.35 45.73
C ILE A 12 50.21 48.52 46.49
N LEU A 13 50.21 48.56 47.83
CA LEU A 13 49.28 47.81 48.67
C LEU A 13 47.87 48.46 48.81
N GLY A 14 47.67 49.67 48.29
CA GLY A 14 46.41 50.41 48.43
C GLY A 14 45.37 50.17 47.33
N VAL A 15 45.76 49.71 46.14
CA VAL A 15 44.82 49.48 45.02
C VAL A 15 44.45 48.00 44.95
N MET A 16 44.02 47.47 46.11
CA MET A 16 43.54 46.09 46.32
C MET A 16 42.02 46.06 46.54
N LEU A 17 41.26 46.94 45.88
CA LEU A 17 39.79 46.91 45.94
C LEU A 17 39.18 47.43 44.64
N ALA A 18 39.19 46.61 43.58
CA ALA A 18 38.27 46.81 42.46
C ALA A 18 38.07 45.51 41.68
N GLY A 19 37.01 44.79 42.07
CA GLY A 19 36.11 44.20 41.09
C GLY A 19 36.61 42.93 40.40
N CYS A 20 36.37 41.80 41.05
CA CYS A 20 35.71 40.70 40.36
C CYS A 20 34.73 40.09 41.36
N ALA A 21 33.55 40.71 41.47
CA ALA A 21 32.40 40.00 42.00
C ALA A 21 32.14 38.85 41.04
N ALA A 22 32.43 37.62 41.49
CA ALA A 22 32.07 36.42 40.77
C ALA A 22 30.54 36.37 40.70
N SER A 23 30.00 36.71 39.53
CA SER A 23 28.58 36.55 39.24
C SER A 23 28.24 35.08 39.39
N ALA A 24 27.55 34.74 40.48
CA ALA A 24 26.87 33.47 40.62
C ALA A 24 25.84 33.39 39.48
N VAL A 25 26.11 32.53 38.50
CA VAL A 25 25.17 32.25 37.42
C VAL A 25 24.00 31.52 38.07
N ALA A 26 22.87 32.21 38.23
CA ALA A 26 21.63 31.60 38.66
C ALA A 26 21.25 30.52 37.63
N GLN A 27 21.23 29.26 38.03
CA GLN A 27 20.71 28.18 37.21
C GLN A 27 19.21 28.44 37.01
N SER A 28 18.81 28.79 35.79
CA SER A 28 17.40 28.81 35.42
C SER A 28 16.83 27.41 35.62
N PRO A 29 15.64 27.23 36.24
CA PRO A 29 14.98 25.94 36.21
C PRO A 29 14.75 25.58 34.74
N THR A 30 15.19 24.40 34.33
CA THR A 30 14.86 23.83 33.03
C THR A 30 13.33 23.71 32.96
N PRO A 31 12.65 24.24 31.93
CA PRO A 31 11.25 23.91 31.71
C PRO A 31 11.13 22.39 31.55
N ASP A 32 10.39 21.74 32.43
CA ASP A 32 10.09 20.32 32.31
C ASP A 32 9.20 20.12 31.09
N ALA A 33 9.72 19.47 30.05
CA ALA A 33 8.94 19.17 28.86
C ALA A 33 7.96 18.05 29.22
N ALA A 34 6.68 18.39 29.36
CA ALA A 34 5.63 17.38 29.55
C ALA A 34 5.64 16.37 28.38
N PRO A 35 5.56 15.06 28.63
CA PRO A 35 5.49 14.07 27.56
C PRO A 35 4.18 14.26 26.77
N THR A 36 4.30 14.67 25.52
CA THR A 36 3.17 14.67 24.58
C THR A 36 2.91 13.23 24.15
N ASN A 37 1.71 12.70 24.42
CA ASN A 37 1.31 11.41 23.86
C ASN A 37 1.36 11.47 22.33
N PRO A 38 1.89 10.42 21.67
CA PRO A 38 1.93 10.39 20.21
C PRO A 38 0.51 10.48 19.62
N PRO A 39 0.35 11.13 18.45
CA PRO A 39 -0.95 11.24 17.82
C PRO A 39 -1.54 9.84 17.53
N PRO A 40 -2.87 9.67 17.63
CA PRO A 40 -3.52 8.42 17.28
C PRO A 40 -3.21 8.03 15.83
N PRO A 41 -3.06 6.73 15.53
CA PRO A 41 -2.89 6.26 14.16
C PRO A 41 -4.08 6.71 13.29
N PRO A 42 -3.84 7.06 12.01
CA PRO A 42 -4.92 7.38 11.10
C PRO A 42 -5.85 6.17 10.93
N GLN A 43 -7.15 6.39 11.09
CA GLN A 43 -8.16 5.37 10.82
C GLN A 43 -8.50 5.38 9.33
N LEU A 44 -8.11 4.32 8.63
CA LEU A 44 -8.48 4.13 7.22
C LEU A 44 -9.96 3.76 7.14
N GLN A 45 -10.74 4.57 6.43
CA GLN A 45 -12.09 4.20 6.02
C GLN A 45 -11.99 3.34 4.76
N PHE A 46 -12.67 2.20 4.74
CA PHE A 46 -12.85 1.39 3.54
C PHE A 46 -14.30 1.49 3.08
N THR A 47 -14.49 1.71 1.79
CA THR A 47 -15.81 1.60 1.16
C THR A 47 -16.00 0.14 0.74
N PRO A 48 -17.06 -0.55 1.18
CA PRO A 48 -17.39 -1.88 0.67
C PRO A 48 -17.57 -1.85 -0.84
N VAL A 49 -17.04 -2.86 -1.52
CA VAL A 49 -17.21 -3.01 -2.97
C VAL A 49 -18.70 -3.31 -3.25
N PRO A 50 -19.39 -2.51 -4.07
CA PRO A 50 -20.77 -2.78 -4.45
C PRO A 50 -20.93 -4.14 -5.16
N ASP A 51 -22.05 -4.83 -4.94
CA ASP A 51 -22.28 -6.17 -5.54
C ASP A 51 -22.37 -6.14 -7.08
N ASP A 52 -22.74 -4.97 -7.64
CA ASP A 52 -22.87 -4.72 -9.07
C ASP A 52 -21.52 -4.48 -9.79
N VAL A 53 -20.43 -4.27 -9.05
CA VAL A 53 -19.07 -4.16 -9.63
C VAL A 53 -18.25 -5.45 -9.47
N VAL A 54 -18.83 -6.51 -8.91
CA VAL A 54 -18.18 -7.82 -8.83
C VAL A 54 -18.20 -8.47 -10.21
N SER A 55 -17.03 -8.86 -10.71
CA SER A 55 -16.91 -9.50 -12.02
C SER A 55 -17.64 -10.85 -12.06
N PRO A 56 -18.33 -11.18 -13.17
CA PRO A 56 -18.91 -12.50 -13.37
C PRO A 56 -17.88 -13.62 -13.33
N VAL A 57 -18.29 -14.81 -12.89
CA VAL A 57 -17.42 -16.00 -12.81
C VAL A 57 -18.05 -17.20 -13.50
N VAL A 58 -17.20 -18.07 -14.06
CA VAL A 58 -17.65 -19.37 -14.58
C VAL A 58 -17.83 -20.34 -13.40
N ILE A 59 -19.07 -20.80 -13.20
CA ILE A 59 -19.42 -21.73 -12.11
C ILE A 59 -19.47 -23.18 -12.58
N GLN A 60 -19.65 -23.42 -13.88
CA GLN A 60 -19.63 -24.76 -14.46
C GLN A 60 -19.09 -24.75 -15.89
N ARG A 61 -18.45 -25.85 -16.28
CA ARG A 61 -18.02 -26.12 -17.64
C ARG A 61 -18.34 -27.56 -18.05
N VAL A 62 -18.68 -27.75 -19.31
CA VAL A 62 -18.85 -29.06 -19.94
C VAL A 62 -18.10 -29.02 -21.29
N PRO A 63 -17.27 -30.01 -21.63
CA PRO A 63 -16.82 -31.10 -20.77
C PRO A 63 -16.02 -30.58 -19.57
N ARG A 64 -15.92 -31.37 -18.51
CA ARG A 64 -14.96 -31.06 -17.43
C ARG A 64 -13.54 -31.22 -17.98
N ARG A 65 -12.57 -30.63 -17.27
CA ARG A 65 -11.16 -30.81 -17.65
C ARG A 65 -10.81 -32.30 -17.59
N GLY A 66 -10.28 -32.81 -18.69
CA GLY A 66 -9.86 -34.21 -18.83
C GLY A 66 -10.99 -35.15 -19.27
N GLU A 67 -12.22 -34.66 -19.41
CA GLU A 67 -13.30 -35.44 -20.04
C GLU A 67 -13.21 -35.37 -21.56
N GLU A 68 -13.66 -36.43 -22.20
CA GLU A 68 -13.79 -36.50 -23.65
C GLU A 68 -15.12 -35.91 -24.10
N LEU A 69 -15.10 -35.26 -25.26
CA LEU A 69 -16.28 -34.75 -25.93
C LEU A 69 -16.36 -35.39 -27.32
N PRO A 70 -17.51 -35.98 -27.71
CA PRO A 70 -17.71 -36.45 -29.08
C PRO A 70 -17.55 -35.30 -30.09
N ALA A 71 -17.18 -35.61 -31.33
CA ALA A 71 -16.92 -34.58 -32.36
C ALA A 71 -18.12 -33.64 -32.65
N GLY A 72 -19.35 -34.10 -32.41
CA GLY A 72 -20.58 -33.28 -32.51
C GLY A 72 -21.13 -32.82 -31.15
N GLY A 73 -20.34 -32.92 -30.09
CA GLY A 73 -20.72 -32.49 -28.75
C GLY A 73 -20.65 -30.96 -28.61
N VAL A 74 -21.25 -30.46 -27.53
CA VAL A 74 -21.34 -29.02 -27.25
C VAL A 74 -20.42 -28.69 -26.09
N ILE A 75 -19.63 -27.62 -26.24
CA ILE A 75 -18.90 -27.03 -25.11
C ILE A 75 -19.81 -26.01 -24.45
N GLU A 76 -19.98 -26.11 -23.13
CA GLU A 76 -20.82 -25.21 -22.34
C GLU A 76 -20.02 -24.54 -21.24
N LEU A 77 -20.22 -23.23 -21.07
CA LEU A 77 -19.75 -22.46 -19.92
C LEU A 77 -20.96 -21.79 -19.27
N VAL A 78 -21.16 -22.07 -17.99
CA VAL A 78 -22.23 -21.47 -17.19
C VAL A 78 -21.61 -20.42 -16.27
N PHE A 79 -22.11 -19.20 -16.37
CA PHE A 79 -21.70 -18.08 -15.54
C PHE A 79 -22.58 -17.98 -14.29
N ASP A 80 -22.11 -17.28 -13.25
CA ASP A 80 -22.93 -17.03 -12.04
C ASP A 80 -24.13 -16.12 -12.33
N ARG A 81 -24.04 -15.25 -13.35
CA ARG A 81 -25.07 -14.29 -13.79
C ARG A 81 -25.10 -14.15 -15.31
N ALA A 82 -26.09 -13.42 -15.85
CA ALA A 82 -26.17 -13.11 -17.27
C ALA A 82 -24.98 -12.23 -17.71
N MET A 83 -24.42 -12.53 -18.89
CA MET A 83 -23.29 -11.84 -19.48
C MET A 83 -23.72 -10.82 -20.53
N ASP A 84 -22.82 -9.89 -20.88
CA ASP A 84 -22.88 -9.23 -22.18
C ASP A 84 -22.52 -10.26 -23.26
N GLU A 85 -23.54 -10.71 -24.00
CA GLU A 85 -23.43 -11.79 -24.97
C GLU A 85 -22.45 -11.47 -26.10
N SER A 86 -22.44 -10.23 -26.58
CA SER A 86 -21.61 -9.81 -27.73
C SER A 86 -20.16 -9.64 -27.32
N ALA A 87 -19.91 -8.96 -26.20
CA ALA A 87 -18.57 -8.78 -25.67
C ALA A 87 -17.93 -10.13 -25.32
N THR A 88 -18.68 -11.01 -24.66
CA THR A 88 -18.18 -12.32 -24.23
C THR A 88 -17.92 -13.25 -25.41
N ALA A 89 -18.80 -13.27 -26.42
CA ALA A 89 -18.58 -14.07 -27.64
C ALA A 89 -17.34 -13.61 -28.41
N SER A 90 -17.07 -12.30 -28.44
CA SER A 90 -15.87 -11.73 -29.08
C SER A 90 -14.57 -12.06 -28.33
N ALA A 91 -14.66 -12.26 -27.01
CA ALA A 91 -13.53 -12.64 -26.17
C ALA A 91 -13.29 -14.16 -26.11
N PHE A 92 -14.28 -14.97 -26.50
CA PHE A 92 -14.18 -16.43 -26.46
C PHE A 92 -13.28 -16.95 -27.60
N SER A 93 -12.38 -17.87 -27.28
CA SER A 93 -11.61 -18.62 -28.26
C SER A 93 -11.44 -20.08 -27.83
N LEU A 94 -11.46 -20.98 -28.81
CA LEU A 94 -11.18 -22.39 -28.61
C LEU A 94 -10.01 -22.79 -29.52
N GLN A 95 -9.03 -23.47 -28.96
CA GLN A 95 -7.82 -23.87 -29.65
C GLN A 95 -7.50 -25.34 -29.33
N GLN A 96 -6.91 -26.02 -30.31
CA GLN A 96 -6.32 -27.34 -30.09
C GLN A 96 -5.07 -27.21 -29.24
N ALA A 97 -4.89 -28.14 -28.30
CA ALA A 97 -3.66 -28.28 -27.51
C ALA A 97 -2.55 -28.94 -28.35
N ALA A 98 -2.13 -28.26 -29.42
CA ALA A 98 -1.06 -28.66 -30.32
C ALA A 98 0.01 -27.56 -30.40
N GLU A 99 1.17 -27.89 -30.95
CA GLU A 99 2.21 -26.91 -31.28
C GLU A 99 2.38 -26.84 -32.82
N PRO A 100 2.04 -25.70 -33.47
CA PRO A 100 1.43 -24.49 -32.91
C PRO A 100 -0.06 -24.67 -32.54
N PRO A 101 -0.61 -23.84 -31.64
CA PRO A 101 -2.03 -23.89 -31.30
C PRO A 101 -2.88 -23.51 -32.52
N GLN A 102 -3.85 -24.36 -32.85
CA GLN A 102 -4.74 -24.16 -33.99
C GLN A 102 -6.15 -23.77 -33.51
N PRO A 103 -6.73 -22.66 -33.99
CA PRO A 103 -8.11 -22.29 -33.67
C PRO A 103 -9.11 -23.34 -34.14
N VAL A 104 -10.15 -23.57 -33.34
CA VAL A 104 -11.29 -24.42 -33.69
C VAL A 104 -12.43 -23.52 -34.16
N SER A 105 -12.86 -23.72 -35.41
CA SER A 105 -14.03 -23.02 -35.95
C SER A 105 -15.32 -23.54 -35.33
N GLY A 106 -16.25 -22.64 -35.04
CA GLY A 106 -17.57 -22.98 -34.54
C GLY A 106 -18.41 -21.72 -34.32
N ARG A 107 -19.56 -21.88 -33.67
CA ARG A 107 -20.51 -20.82 -33.38
C ARG A 107 -20.80 -20.77 -31.89
N VAL A 108 -20.76 -19.55 -31.35
CA VAL A 108 -21.29 -19.27 -30.01
C VAL A 108 -22.80 -19.01 -30.09
N THR A 109 -23.54 -19.65 -29.18
CA THR A 109 -24.95 -19.40 -28.93
C THR A 109 -25.18 -19.26 -27.42
N TRP A 110 -26.28 -18.61 -27.04
CA TRP A 110 -26.62 -18.34 -25.65
C TRP A 110 -27.90 -19.05 -25.23
N ALA A 111 -27.92 -19.51 -23.99
CA ALA A 111 -29.06 -20.11 -23.33
C ALA A 111 -29.25 -19.50 -21.92
N ASP A 112 -30.35 -19.85 -21.27
CA ASP A 112 -30.66 -19.46 -19.89
C ASP A 112 -30.63 -17.94 -19.64
N GLY A 113 -31.09 -17.16 -20.63
CA GLY A 113 -31.13 -15.69 -20.55
C GLY A 113 -29.75 -15.04 -20.55
N GLY A 114 -28.80 -15.57 -21.33
CA GLY A 114 -27.45 -15.01 -21.45
C GLY A 114 -26.47 -15.49 -20.36
N ARG A 115 -26.86 -16.51 -19.57
CA ARG A 115 -26.03 -17.08 -18.51
C ARG A 115 -25.21 -18.29 -18.96
N THR A 116 -25.63 -18.96 -20.03
CA THR A 116 -24.97 -20.16 -20.53
C THR A 116 -24.47 -19.94 -21.95
N LEU A 117 -23.15 -19.95 -22.13
CA LEU A 117 -22.50 -19.93 -23.44
C LEU A 117 -22.39 -21.36 -23.96
N ARG A 118 -22.80 -21.59 -25.21
CA ARG A 118 -22.69 -22.88 -25.91
C ARG A 118 -21.88 -22.71 -27.20
N PHE A 119 -20.90 -23.57 -27.41
CA PHE A 119 -20.08 -23.61 -28.61
C PHE A 119 -20.25 -24.93 -29.35
N THR A 120 -20.56 -24.84 -30.65
CA THR A 120 -20.78 -25.97 -31.59
C THR A 120 -20.07 -25.74 -32.90
#